data_AF-A0A0M0C0J6-F1
#
_entry.id   AF-A0A0M0C0J6-F1
#
_cell.length_a   1.000
_cell.length_b   1.000
_cell.length_c   1.000
_cell.angle_alpha   90.00
_cell.angle_beta   90.00
_cell.angle_gamma   90.00
#
_symmetry.space_group_name_H-M   'P 1'
#
loop_
_entity.id
_entity.type
_entity.pdbx_description
1 polymer ?
#
loop_
_entity_poly.entity_id
_entity_poly.type
_entity_poly.pdbx_seq_one_letter_code
_entity_poly.pdbx_strand_id
1 'polypeptide(L)' 'MKQSDETILAIGMITLAIGILIGRFLYFEYQGFVVTDFIEGMLIGISIAMNIIYLIRKRKKVP' A
#
# COMPACT_ATOMS: atom_id res chain seq x y z
N MET A 1 0.50 15.17 -15.73
CA MET A 1 1.71 14.31 -15.72
C MET A 1 1.27 12.86 -15.84
N LYS A 2 1.70 12.12 -16.87
CA LYS A 2 1.52 10.66 -16.92
C LYS A 2 2.42 10.07 -15.83
N GLN A 3 1.85 9.56 -14.74
CA GLN A 3 2.65 8.77 -13.80
C GLN A 3 3.19 7.55 -14.55
N SER A 4 4.49 7.29 -14.45
CA SER A 4 5.08 6.10 -15.04
C SER A 4 4.59 4.86 -14.30
N ASP A 5 4.46 3.73 -14.97
CA ASP A 5 4.01 2.49 -14.32
C ASP A 5 5.00 2.06 -13.22
N GLU A 6 6.29 2.38 -13.34
CA GLU A 6 7.26 2.18 -12.26
C GLU A 6 6.94 3.02 -11.02
N THR A 7 6.40 4.24 -11.20
CA THR A 7 6.01 5.09 -10.07
C THR A 7 4.87 4.46 -9.27
N ILE A 8 3.91 3.82 -9.94
CA ILE A 8 2.77 3.15 -9.31
C ILE A 8 3.23 1.93 -8.51
N LEU A 9 4.14 1.14 -9.09
CA LEU A 9 4.76 0.01 -8.40
C LEU A 9 5.56 0.48 -7.17
N ALA A 10 6.38 1.53 -7.32
CA ALA A 10 7.17 2.07 -6.23
C ALA A 10 6.28 2.56 -5.08
N ILE A 11 5.17 3.26 -5.38
CA ILE A 11 4.19 3.68 -4.36
C ILE A 11 3.60 2.45 -3.67
N GLY A 12 3.20 1.42 -4.41
CA GLY A 12 2.69 0.17 -3.83
C GLY A 12 3.68 -0.46 -2.84
N MET A 13 4.93 -0.60 -3.24
CA MET A 13 6.00 -1.19 -2.42
C MET A 13 6.33 -0.36 -1.17
N ILE A 14 6.43 0.97 -1.31
CA ILE A 14 6.70 1.88 -0.18
C ILE A 14 5.54 1.83 0.82
N THR A 15 4.30 1.86 0.34
CA THR A 15 3.10 1.83 1.18
C THR A 15 3.01 0.51 1.96
N LEU A 16 3.39 -0.62 1.34
CA LEU A 16 3.50 -1.91 2.02
C LEU A 16 4.52 -1.88 3.15
N ALA A 17 5.72 -1.40 2.87
CA ALA A 17 6.81 -1.35 3.83
C ALA A 17 6.43 -0.46 5.03
N ILE A 18 5.81 0.69 4.79
CA ILE A 18 5.34 1.58 5.85
C ILE A 18 4.22 0.91 6.66
N GLY A 19 3.26 0.23 6.03
CA GLY A 19 2.21 -0.50 6.73
C GLY A 19 2.78 -1.52 7.72
N ILE A 20 3.72 -2.35 7.26
CA ILE A 20 4.40 -3.35 8.09
C ILE A 20 5.21 -2.69 9.22
N LEU A 21 5.89 -1.58 8.96
CA LEU A 21 6.66 -0.86 9.98
C LEU A 21 5.75 -0.26 11.05
N ILE A 22 4.60 0.29 10.66
CA ILE A 22 3.61 0.84 11.60
C ILE A 22 3.06 -0.27 12.49
N GLY A 23 2.56 -1.36 11.90
CA GLY A 23 2.03 -2.49 12.67
C GLY A 23 3.04 -3.13 13.62
N ARG A 24 4.32 -3.13 13.24
CA ARG A 24 5.38 -3.76 14.03
C ARG A 24 5.92 -2.91 15.17
N PHE A 25 5.99 -1.58 15.00
CA PHE A 25 6.71 -0.70 15.92
C PHE A 25 5.84 0.34 16.61
N LEU A 26 4.61 0.55 16.15
CA LEU A 26 3.66 1.47 16.75
C LEU A 26 2.49 0.67 17.30
N TYR A 27 2.12 0.95 18.54
CA TYR A 27 0.88 0.48 19.13
C TYR A 27 0.16 1.66 19.75
N PHE A 28 -1.01 1.99 19.20
CA PHE A 28 -1.85 3.07 19.69
C PHE A 28 -3.29 2.60 19.74
N GLU A 29 -3.84 2.56 20.95
CA GLU A 29 -5.21 2.19 21.21
C GLU A 29 -5.97 3.41 21.74
N TYR A 30 -7.15 3.66 21.19
CA TYR A 30 -8.05 4.72 21.62
C TYR A 30 -9.44 4.14 21.86
N GLN A 31 -9.92 4.20 23.10
CA GLN A 31 -11.27 3.74 23.48
C GLN A 31 -11.59 2.28 23.06
N GLY A 32 -10.63 1.36 23.20
CA GLY A 32 -10.83 -0.05 22.79
C GLY A 32 -10.60 -0.29 21.29
N PHE A 33 -10.31 0.75 20.52
CA PHE A 33 -10.01 0.66 19.09
C PHE A 33 -8.50 0.78 18.85
N VAL A 34 -7.91 -0.25 18.24
CA VAL A 34 -6.49 -0.28 17.89
C VAL A 34 -6.28 0.47 16.57
N VAL A 35 -5.87 1.74 16.67
CA VAL A 35 -5.71 2.65 15.53
C VAL A 35 -4.58 2.19 14.61
N THR A 36 -3.52 1.61 15.19
CA THR A 36 -2.36 1.11 14.44
C THR A 36 -2.73 -0.03 13.51
N ASP A 37 -3.54 -0.98 13.97
CA ASP A 37 -4.01 -2.12 13.17
C ASP A 37 -4.91 -1.63 12.01
N PHE A 38 -5.74 -0.63 12.26
CA PHE A 38 -6.57 -0.01 11.23
C PHE A 38 -5.72 0.69 10.15
N ILE A 39 -4.72 1.48 10.56
CA ILE A 39 -3.82 2.18 9.64
C ILE A 39 -2.98 1.18 8.84
N GLU A 40 -2.43 0.14 9.50
CA GLU A 40 -1.72 -0.95 8.84
C GLU A 40 -2.59 -1.60 7.75
N GLY A 41 -3.82 -1.98 8.09
CA GLY A 41 -4.76 -2.57 7.16
C GLY A 41 -5.06 -1.68 5.96
N MET A 42 -5.26 -0.37 6.18
CA MET A 42 -5.45 0.59 5.09
C MET A 42 -4.23 0.68 4.17
N LEU A 43 -3.02 0.75 4.72
CA LEU A 43 -1.79 0.88 3.95
C LEU A 43 -1.49 -0.39 3.13
N ILE A 44 -1.71 -1.56 3.72
CA ILE A 44 -1.62 -2.83 3.00
C ILE A 44 -2.66 -2.88 1.86
N GLY A 45 -3.89 -2.46 2.12
CA GLY A 45 -4.95 -2.38 1.11
C GLY A 45 -4.59 -1.47 -0.07
N ILE A 46 -4.07 -0.27 0.20
CA ILE A 46 -3.61 0.67 -0.83
C ILE A 46 -2.45 0.06 -1.63
N SER A 47 -1.49 -0.58 -0.97
CA SER A 47 -0.38 -1.27 -1.64
C SER A 47 -0.86 -2.31 -2.64
N ILE A 48 -1.77 -3.18 -2.20
CA ILE A 48 -2.34 -4.24 -3.04
C ILE A 48 -3.07 -3.63 -4.24
N ALA A 49 -3.91 -2.62 -4.00
CA ALA A 49 -4.64 -1.93 -5.07
C ALA A 49 -3.68 -1.36 -6.13
N MET A 50 -2.61 -0.68 -5.69
CA MET A 50 -1.61 -0.09 -6.59
C MET A 50 -0.82 -1.15 -7.37
N ASN A 51 -0.44 -2.25 -6.71
CA ASN A 51 0.24 -3.37 -7.36
C ASN A 51 -0.66 -4.08 -8.39
N ILE A 52 -1.96 -4.26 -8.08
CA ILE A 52 -2.93 -4.82 -9.04
C ILE A 52 -3.10 -3.87 -10.23
N ILE A 53 -3.24 -2.56 -10.00
CA ILE A 53 -3.34 -1.56 -11.06
C ILE A 53 -2.10 -1.62 -11.97
N TYR A 54 -0.91 -1.72 -11.39
CA TYR A 54 0.34 -1.89 -12.14
C TYR A 54 0.29 -3.16 -13.02
N LEU A 55 -0.10 -4.31 -12.46
CA LEU A 55 -0.20 -5.56 -13.21
C LEU A 55 -1.20 -5.47 -14.37
N ILE A 56 -2.37 -4.89 -14.14
CA ILE A 56 -3.40 -4.70 -15.17
C ILE A 56 -2.88 -3.78 -16.28
N ARG A 57 -2.21 -2.67 -15.93
CA ARG A 57 -1.64 -1.74 -16.92
C ARG A 57 -0.48 -2.35 -17.70
N LYS A 58 0.40 -3.10 -17.02
CA LYS A 58 1.50 -3.82 -17.66
C LYS A 58 0.97 -4.88 -18.63
N ARG A 59 -0.06 -5.64 -18.25
CA ARG A 59 -0.71 -6.63 -19.14
C ARG A 59 -1.28 -5.99 -20.40
N LYS A 60 -1.83 -4.77 -20.32
CA LYS A 60 -2.33 -4.03 -21.49
C LYS A 60 -1.23 -3.44 -22.38
N LYS A 61 0.00 -3.35 -21.90
CA LYS A 61 1.17 -2.82 -22.63
C LYS A 61 1.97 -3.89 -23.37
N VAL A 62 1.85 -5.16 -22.97
CA VAL A 62 2.47 -6.29 -23.66
C VAL A 62 1.51 -6.73 -24.78
N PRO A 63 1.90 -6.69 -26.07
CA PRO A 63 1.08 -7.19 -27.17
C PRO A 63 0.85 -8.70 -27.10
#